data_AF-A0A5C5V0Q8-F1
#
_entry.id   AF-A0A5C5V0Q8-F1
#
_cell.length_a   1.000
_cell.length_b   1.000
_cell.length_c   1.000
_cell.angle_alpha   90.00
_cell.angle_beta   90.00
_cell.angle_gamma   90.00
#
_symmetry.space_group_name_H-M   'P 1'
#
loop_
_entity.id
_entity.type
_entity.pdbx_description
1 polymer ?
#
loop_
_entity_poly.entity_id
_entity_poly.type
_entity_poly.pdbx_seq_one_letter_code
_entity_poly.pdbx_strand_id
1 'polypeptide(L)'
;MRLLFCLSIGMSLVLASVSSAQVVQLPELRNFSVGTSVLVPDRGATYGGGVMRRSETSGQVGSLTFPSGRSMSTGTSASNSWVHAYIHPTPAEMDEILLGKPSTVDPTSSNSPLRMIGAAREPATGSLAAIRRQLSAEDAAANRKAIKYADMAETCVKQGKLNIAKLFYRSAIDTATGEYQQQLQTRLEQIEMRSSGANR
;
A
#
# COMPACT_ATOMS: atom_id res chain seq x y z
N MET A 1 33.98 -66.83 -40.02
CA MET A 1 34.54 -65.98 -38.96
C MET A 1 34.06 -64.55 -39.16
N ARG A 2 33.47 -63.97 -38.11
CA ARG A 2 33.31 -62.52 -37.85
C ARG A 2 32.14 -61.80 -38.54
N LEU A 3 30.96 -62.31 -38.20
CA LEU A 3 29.66 -61.64 -38.21
C LEU A 3 29.50 -60.96 -36.84
N LEU A 4 30.12 -59.78 -36.61
CA LEU A 4 30.08 -59.13 -35.28
C LEU A 4 30.56 -57.68 -35.24
N PHE A 5 30.07 -56.77 -36.10
CA PHE A 5 30.30 -55.33 -35.92
C PHE A 5 29.21 -54.56 -36.68
N CYS A 6 28.14 -54.17 -35.98
CA CYS A 6 27.24 -53.03 -36.29
C CYS A 6 25.96 -53.05 -35.42
N LEU A 7 26.08 -53.48 -34.15
CA LEU A 7 24.99 -53.41 -33.17
C LEU A 7 25.42 -52.52 -32.01
N SER A 8 25.63 -51.22 -32.26
CA SER A 8 25.92 -50.25 -31.20
C SER A 8 25.46 -48.83 -31.55
N ILE A 9 24.31 -48.70 -32.21
CA ILE A 9 23.54 -47.44 -32.28
C ILE A 9 22.26 -47.67 -31.47
N GLY A 10 22.46 -48.01 -30.21
CA GLY A 10 21.43 -47.92 -29.18
C GLY A 10 22.04 -47.08 -28.07
N MET A 11 21.23 -46.23 -27.45
CA MET A 11 21.59 -45.29 -26.38
C MET A 11 22.18 -43.98 -26.94
N SER A 12 21.55 -42.82 -26.87
CA SER A 12 20.65 -42.30 -25.85
C SER A 12 19.71 -41.26 -26.47
N LEU A 13 18.42 -41.58 -26.54
CA LEU A 13 17.39 -40.55 -26.72
C LEU A 13 17.24 -39.85 -25.37
N VAL A 14 17.86 -38.67 -25.24
CA VAL A 14 17.74 -37.81 -24.07
C VAL A 14 16.29 -37.36 -23.95
N LEU A 15 15.53 -38.01 -23.07
CA LEU A 15 14.26 -37.49 -22.59
C LEU A 15 14.56 -36.21 -21.81
N ALA A 16 14.48 -35.06 -22.49
CA ALA A 16 14.41 -33.78 -21.82
C ALA A 16 13.11 -33.74 -21.01
N SER A 17 13.21 -34.05 -19.72
CA SER A 17 12.17 -33.77 -18.75
C SER A 17 11.97 -32.26 -18.74
N VAL A 18 10.85 -31.82 -19.32
CA VAL A 18 10.44 -30.42 -19.24
C VAL A 18 10.11 -30.16 -17.78
N SER A 19 11.06 -29.57 -17.05
CA SER A 19 10.86 -29.09 -15.69
C SER A 19 9.68 -28.11 -15.72
N SER A 20 8.58 -28.47 -15.08
CA SER A 20 7.47 -27.55 -14.86
C SER A 20 8.01 -26.36 -14.07
N ALA A 21 8.05 -25.20 -14.71
CA ALA A 21 8.44 -23.96 -14.06
C ALA A 21 7.45 -23.70 -12.92
N GLN A 22 7.91 -23.87 -11.68
CA GLN A 22 7.14 -23.57 -10.49
C GLN A 22 6.89 -22.06 -10.46
N VAL A 23 5.67 -21.64 -10.76
CA VAL A 23 5.26 -20.25 -10.66
C VAL A 23 5.01 -19.97 -9.18
N VAL A 24 5.96 -19.29 -8.54
CA VAL A 24 5.77 -18.78 -7.17
C VAL A 24 4.75 -17.66 -7.23
N GLN A 25 3.54 -17.91 -6.73
CA GLN A 25 2.53 -16.88 -6.62
C GLN A 25 2.93 -15.90 -5.51
N LEU A 26 3.18 -14.65 -5.89
CA LEU A 26 3.41 -13.58 -4.93
C LEU A 26 2.05 -13.02 -4.45
N PRO A 27 1.86 -12.75 -3.15
CA PRO A 27 0.70 -12.03 -2.65
C PRO A 27 0.60 -10.66 -3.32
N GLU A 28 -0.50 -10.40 -4.03
CA GLU A 28 -0.75 -9.09 -4.60
C GLU A 28 -1.43 -8.20 -3.55
N LEU A 29 -0.70 -7.20 -3.03
CA LEU A 29 -1.26 -6.20 -2.12
C LEU A 29 -1.98 -5.13 -2.93
N ARG A 30 -3.32 -5.04 -2.79
CA ARG A 30 -4.14 -3.99 -3.40
C ARG A 30 -4.86 -3.20 -2.31
N ASN A 31 -4.81 -1.87 -2.41
CA ASN A 31 -5.51 -0.97 -1.51
C ASN A 31 -6.89 -0.65 -2.07
N PHE A 32 -7.93 -0.74 -1.26
CA PHE A 32 -9.26 -0.19 -1.56
C PHE A 32 -9.67 0.75 -0.43
N SER A 33 -10.40 1.81 -0.77
CA SER A 33 -10.95 2.77 0.19
C SER A 33 -12.45 2.91 -0.01
N VAL A 34 -13.16 3.11 1.09
CA VAL A 34 -14.62 3.34 1.10
C VAL A 34 -14.87 4.65 1.84
N GLY A 35 -15.45 5.64 1.16
CA GLY A 35 -15.83 6.93 1.74
C GLY A 35 -17.30 6.95 2.11
N THR A 36 -17.67 6.32 3.23
CA THR A 36 -19.05 6.28 3.73
C THR A 36 -19.12 6.91 5.12
N SER A 37 -20.27 7.51 5.44
CA SER A 37 -20.59 7.94 6.79
C SER A 37 -21.52 6.93 7.43
N VAL A 38 -21.31 6.68 8.72
CA VAL A 38 -22.04 5.64 9.42
C VAL A 38 -22.44 6.18 10.79
N LEU A 39 -23.74 6.16 11.09
CA LEU A 39 -24.26 6.46 12.41
C LEU A 39 -24.16 5.17 13.25
N VAL A 40 -23.21 5.15 14.17
CA VAL A 40 -22.98 4.01 15.06
C VAL A 40 -23.59 4.37 16.42
N PRO A 41 -24.53 3.58 16.97
CA PRO A 41 -25.04 3.80 18.32
C PRO A 41 -23.91 3.64 19.35
N ASP A 42 -24.08 4.19 20.55
CA ASP A 42 -23.12 4.00 21.64
C ASP A 42 -22.85 2.51 21.86
N ARG A 43 -21.61 2.08 21.57
CA ARG A 43 -21.12 0.69 21.59
C ARG A 43 -21.58 -0.21 20.43
N GLY A 44 -21.89 0.39 19.28
CA GLY A 44 -22.23 -0.32 18.05
C GLY A 44 -21.02 -0.72 17.20
N ALA A 45 -21.25 -1.73 16.37
CA ALA A 45 -20.45 -2.00 15.18
C ALA A 45 -21.33 -1.75 13.95
N THR A 46 -20.76 -1.25 12.87
CA THR A 46 -21.48 -1.20 11.59
C THR A 46 -20.60 -1.65 10.45
N TYR A 47 -21.20 -2.43 9.56
CA TYR A 47 -20.57 -2.93 8.35
C TYR A 47 -20.43 -1.80 7.33
N GLY A 48 -19.19 -1.42 7.03
CA GLY A 48 -18.85 -0.35 6.09
C GLY A 48 -18.86 -0.78 4.62
N GLY A 49 -19.08 -2.07 4.36
CA GLY A 49 -19.11 -2.65 3.01
C GLY A 49 -17.92 -3.58 2.76
N GLY A 50 -17.94 -4.24 1.60
CA GLY A 50 -16.88 -5.15 1.19
C GLY A 50 -16.87 -5.34 -0.32
N VAL A 51 -15.74 -5.81 -0.84
CA VAL A 51 -15.54 -6.10 -2.26
C VAL A 51 -15.21 -7.58 -2.40
N MET A 52 -15.98 -8.29 -3.24
CA MET A 52 -15.66 -9.64 -3.68
C MET A 52 -15.17 -9.60 -5.12
N ARG A 53 -14.01 -10.22 -5.37
CA ARG A 53 -13.43 -10.35 -6.70
C ARG A 53 -13.19 -11.82 -7.00
N ARG A 54 -13.56 -12.22 -8.22
CA ARG A 54 -13.27 -13.54 -8.78
C ARG A 54 -12.51 -13.32 -10.07
N SER A 55 -11.34 -13.93 -10.20
CA SER A 55 -10.57 -13.98 -11.44
C SER A 55 -10.50 -15.42 -11.92
N GLU A 56 -10.88 -15.65 -13.16
CA GLU A 56 -10.71 -16.92 -13.84
C GLU A 56 -9.68 -16.74 -14.94
N THR A 57 -8.64 -17.55 -14.93
CA THR A 57 -7.62 -17.56 -15.98
C THR A 57 -7.58 -18.94 -16.59
N SER A 58 -7.99 -19.05 -17.85
CA SER A 58 -7.83 -20.25 -18.65
C SER A 58 -6.70 -20.03 -19.66
N GLY A 59 -5.66 -20.84 -19.57
CA GLY A 59 -4.55 -20.86 -20.50
C GLY A 59 -4.54 -22.18 -21.28
N GLN A 60 -4.54 -22.11 -22.60
CA GLN A 60 -4.35 -23.28 -23.46
C GLN A 60 -2.91 -23.29 -23.95
N VAL A 61 -2.12 -24.28 -23.52
CA VAL A 61 -0.80 -24.54 -24.10
C VAL A 61 -0.95 -25.78 -24.97
N GLY A 62 -1.03 -25.58 -26.28
CA GLY A 62 -1.16 -26.64 -27.28
C GLY A 62 0.02 -26.66 -28.24
N SER A 63 0.54 -27.85 -28.54
CA SER A 63 1.52 -28.11 -29.61
C SER A 63 0.81 -28.35 -30.95
N LEU A 64 1.51 -28.08 -32.07
CA LEU A 64 0.98 -28.05 -33.43
C LEU A 64 0.34 -29.39 -33.92
N THR A 65 0.63 -30.51 -33.26
CA THR A 65 0.14 -31.85 -33.69
C THR A 65 -0.87 -32.51 -32.76
N PHE A 66 -0.91 -32.21 -31.45
CA PHE A 66 -2.02 -32.62 -30.54
C PHE A 66 -2.12 -31.67 -29.34
N PRO A 67 -3.16 -30.82 -29.25
CA PRO A 67 -3.28 -29.84 -28.18
C PRO A 67 -4.28 -30.28 -27.10
N SER A 68 -3.82 -30.80 -25.97
CA SER A 68 -4.68 -30.97 -24.77
C SER A 68 -3.97 -30.66 -23.44
N GLY A 69 -3.27 -29.53 -23.37
CA GLY A 69 -2.88 -28.91 -22.09
C GLY A 69 -3.77 -27.70 -21.78
N ARG A 70 -4.75 -27.84 -20.89
CA ARG A 70 -5.52 -26.70 -20.35
C ARG A 70 -5.06 -26.42 -18.92
N SER A 71 -4.52 -25.24 -18.69
CA SER A 71 -4.31 -24.70 -17.35
C SER A 71 -5.54 -23.87 -16.99
N MET A 72 -6.24 -24.25 -15.92
CA MET A 72 -7.37 -23.49 -15.39
C MET A 72 -7.02 -23.05 -13.97
N SER A 73 -6.96 -21.74 -13.75
CA SER A 73 -6.76 -21.15 -12.43
C SER A 73 -7.98 -20.33 -12.05
N THR A 74 -8.44 -20.51 -10.81
CA THR A 74 -9.50 -19.72 -10.22
C THR A 74 -8.95 -19.03 -8.98
N GLY A 75 -9.05 -17.70 -8.94
CA GLY A 75 -8.72 -16.89 -7.78
C GLY A 75 -9.97 -16.22 -7.23
N THR A 76 -10.20 -16.34 -5.93
CA THR A 76 -11.23 -15.58 -5.21
C THR A 76 -10.55 -14.71 -4.17
N SER A 77 -10.96 -13.45 -4.08
CA SER A 77 -10.47 -12.51 -3.08
C SER A 77 -11.65 -11.74 -2.51
N ALA A 78 -11.74 -11.68 -1.18
CA ALA A 78 -12.77 -10.94 -0.47
C ALA A 78 -12.08 -9.97 0.50
N SER A 79 -12.59 -8.75 0.56
CA SER A 79 -12.18 -7.79 1.56
C SER A 79 -13.38 -7.06 2.14
N ASN A 80 -13.37 -6.81 3.43
CA ASN A 80 -14.45 -6.17 4.17
C ASN A 80 -13.93 -5.01 5.03
N SER A 81 -14.81 -4.07 5.32
CA SER A 81 -14.54 -2.91 6.18
C SER A 81 -15.61 -2.83 7.27
N TRP A 82 -15.16 -2.64 8.50
CA TRP A 82 -16.01 -2.57 9.70
C TRP A 82 -15.61 -1.35 10.51
N VAL A 83 -16.60 -0.63 11.02
CA VAL A 83 -16.39 0.53 11.90
C VAL A 83 -16.91 0.18 13.29
N HIS A 84 -16.05 0.36 14.29
CA HIS A 84 -16.37 0.15 15.70
C HIS A 84 -16.15 1.45 16.45
N ALA A 85 -17.14 1.86 17.24
CA ALA A 85 -17.03 3.04 18.10
C ALA A 85 -17.09 2.60 19.57
N TYR A 86 -16.09 3.00 20.34
CA TYR A 86 -16.08 2.83 21.79
C TYR A 86 -15.94 4.20 22.44
N ILE A 87 -16.97 4.61 23.20
CA ILE A 87 -16.93 5.81 24.01
C ILE A 87 -16.43 5.40 25.40
N HIS A 88 -15.28 5.95 25.78
CA HIS A 88 -14.80 5.81 27.14
C HIS A 88 -15.63 6.73 28.05
N PRO A 89 -16.03 6.27 29.25
CA PRO A 89 -16.59 7.17 30.25
C PRO A 89 -15.58 8.29 30.51
N THR A 90 -16.08 9.48 30.82
CA THR A 90 -15.21 10.58 31.21
C THR A 90 -14.43 10.21 32.49
N PRO A 91 -13.26 10.82 32.76
CA PRO A 91 -12.49 10.51 33.96
C PRO A 91 -13.29 10.66 35.26
N ALA A 92 -14.26 11.59 35.28
CA ALA A 92 -15.17 11.79 36.41
C ALA A 92 -16.12 10.58 36.57
N GLU A 93 -16.73 10.09 35.49
CA GLU A 93 -17.61 8.92 35.52
C GLU A 93 -16.84 7.62 35.79
N MET A 94 -15.59 7.51 35.32
CA MET A 94 -14.73 6.37 35.64
C MET A 94 -14.45 6.29 37.14
N ASP A 95 -14.18 7.43 37.78
CA ASP A 95 -13.97 7.49 39.23
C ASP A 95 -15.25 7.07 39.96
N GLU A 96 -16.42 7.52 39.52
CA GLU A 96 -17.70 7.11 40.10
C GLU A 96 -18.00 5.61 39.95
N ILE A 97 -17.66 5.02 38.80
CA ILE A 97 -17.77 3.57 38.55
C ILE A 97 -16.79 2.80 39.45
N LEU A 98 -15.56 3.29 39.62
CA LEU A 98 -14.56 2.69 40.51
C LEU A 98 -14.98 2.80 41.98
N LEU A 99 -15.67 3.89 42.36
CA LEU A 99 -16.26 4.08 43.68
C LEU A 99 -17.60 3.34 43.87
N GLY A 100 -18.08 2.59 42.86
CA GLY A 100 -19.27 1.75 42.95
C GLY A 100 -20.59 2.53 43.04
N LYS A 101 -20.62 3.80 42.63
CA LYS A 101 -21.85 4.59 42.58
C LYS A 101 -22.71 4.09 41.42
N PRO A 102 -24.03 3.87 41.60
CA PRO A 102 -24.90 3.48 40.51
C PRO A 102 -24.96 4.62 39.48
N SER A 103 -24.50 4.36 38.26
CA SER A 103 -24.68 5.29 37.15
C SER A 103 -26.18 5.49 36.92
N THR A 104 -26.69 6.67 37.21
CA THR A 104 -28.06 7.10 36.86
C THR A 104 -28.15 7.29 35.35
N VAL A 105 -28.18 6.17 34.61
CA VAL A 105 -28.56 6.15 33.21
C VAL A 105 -30.08 6.11 33.20
N ASP A 106 -30.73 7.27 33.04
CA ASP A 106 -32.17 7.34 32.81
C ASP A 106 -32.50 6.65 31.46
N PRO A 107 -33.26 5.54 31.44
CA PRO A 107 -33.61 4.86 30.19
C PRO A 107 -34.68 5.61 29.37
N THR A 108 -35.15 6.78 29.86
CA THR A 108 -36.35 7.47 29.36
C THR A 108 -36.07 8.74 28.56
N SER A 109 -34.82 9.04 28.17
CA SER A 109 -34.49 10.22 27.35
C SER A 109 -34.34 9.92 25.84
N SER A 110 -34.95 8.84 25.36
CA SER A 110 -34.97 8.43 23.94
C SER A 110 -35.86 9.30 23.02
N ASN A 111 -36.22 10.51 23.44
CA ASN A 111 -36.94 11.50 22.62
C ASN A 111 -36.06 12.70 22.22
N SER A 112 -34.73 12.55 22.25
CA SER A 112 -33.90 13.44 21.44
C SER A 112 -34.23 13.15 19.98
N PRO A 113 -34.70 14.13 19.18
CA PRO A 113 -34.90 13.89 17.76
C PRO A 113 -33.57 13.38 17.23
N LEU A 114 -33.58 12.17 16.67
CA LEU A 114 -32.47 11.60 15.91
C LEU A 114 -32.10 12.64 14.86
N ARG A 115 -31.10 13.47 15.19
CA ARG A 115 -30.45 14.33 14.24
C ARG A 115 -29.85 13.36 13.25
N MET A 116 -30.51 13.19 12.11
CA MET A 116 -29.88 12.63 10.95
C MET A 116 -28.68 13.51 10.64
N ILE A 117 -27.52 13.15 11.20
CA ILE A 117 -26.23 13.45 10.61
C ILE A 117 -26.11 12.47 9.44
N GLY A 118 -27.02 12.60 8.47
CA GLY A 118 -26.75 12.13 7.14
C GLY A 118 -25.55 12.94 6.71
N ALA A 119 -24.43 12.28 6.40
CA ALA A 119 -23.36 12.99 5.72
C ALA A 119 -23.82 13.32 4.30
N ALA A 120 -24.57 14.42 4.17
CA ALA A 120 -23.99 15.49 3.38
C ALA A 120 -22.60 15.67 3.98
N ARG A 121 -21.55 15.34 3.20
CA ARG A 121 -20.21 15.84 3.47
C ARG A 121 -20.38 17.28 3.89
N GLU A 122 -20.31 17.58 5.19
CA GLU A 122 -20.27 18.97 5.61
C GLU A 122 -19.05 19.50 4.86
N PRO A 123 -19.22 20.44 3.91
CA PRO A 123 -18.05 21.10 3.36
C PRO A 123 -17.41 21.70 4.59
N ALA A 124 -16.22 21.21 4.94
CA ALA A 124 -15.52 21.57 6.15
C ALA A 124 -15.78 23.05 6.41
N THR A 125 -16.58 23.37 7.42
CA THR A 125 -16.85 24.76 7.79
C THR A 125 -15.62 25.32 8.52
N GLY A 126 -14.44 24.79 8.22
CA GLY A 126 -13.20 25.52 8.28
C GLY A 126 -13.10 26.33 6.99
N SER A 127 -13.11 27.66 7.14
CA SER A 127 -12.67 28.60 6.11
C SER A 127 -11.57 28.00 5.25
N LEU A 128 -11.57 28.21 3.93
CA LEU A 128 -10.48 27.74 3.03
C LEU A 128 -9.08 28.05 3.60
N ALA A 129 -8.96 29.09 4.42
CA ALA A 129 -7.77 29.41 5.20
C ALA A 129 -7.34 28.29 6.17
N ALA A 130 -8.25 27.64 6.88
CA ALA A 130 -7.98 26.52 7.79
C ALA A 130 -7.50 25.27 7.05
N ILE A 131 -8.15 24.92 5.92
CA ILE A 131 -7.72 23.79 5.08
C ILE A 131 -6.32 24.04 4.50
N ARG A 132 -6.05 25.27 4.00
CA ARG A 132 -4.72 25.67 3.53
C ARG A 132 -3.67 25.64 4.63
N ARG A 133 -4.01 26.07 5.85
CA ARG A 133 -3.11 25.98 7.01
C ARG A 133 -2.76 24.53 7.32
N GLN A 134 -3.74 23.63 7.34
CA GLN A 134 -3.50 22.22 7.60
C GLN A 134 -2.62 21.58 6.52
N LEU A 135 -2.95 21.77 5.24
CA LEU A 135 -2.13 21.28 4.13
C LEU A 135 -0.70 21.84 4.19
N SER A 136 -0.53 23.15 4.46
CA SER A 136 0.80 23.74 4.60
C SER A 136 1.59 23.19 5.79
N ALA A 137 0.92 22.77 6.87
CA ALA A 137 1.56 22.16 8.03
C ALA A 137 1.99 20.72 7.74
N GLU A 138 1.18 19.97 6.99
CA GLU A 138 1.49 18.63 6.51
C GLU A 138 2.65 18.67 5.49
N ASP A 139 2.62 19.61 4.55
CA ASP A 139 3.72 19.87 3.61
C ASP A 139 5.02 20.23 4.35
N ALA A 140 4.93 21.09 5.37
CA ALA A 140 6.08 21.41 6.22
C ALA A 140 6.61 20.19 6.99
N ALA A 141 5.74 19.26 7.40
CA ALA A 141 6.15 18.01 8.03
C ALA A 141 6.83 17.05 7.05
N ALA A 142 6.32 16.93 5.83
CA ALA A 142 6.94 16.15 4.75
C ALA A 142 8.32 16.70 4.38
N ASN A 143 8.42 18.03 4.21
CA ASN A 143 9.67 18.70 3.87
C ASN A 143 10.74 18.54 4.97
N ARG A 144 10.35 18.49 6.26
CA ARG A 144 11.30 18.18 7.35
C ARG A 144 11.96 16.80 7.21
N LYS A 145 11.24 15.80 6.68
CA LYS A 145 11.83 14.48 6.41
C LYS A 145 12.74 14.54 5.18
N ALA A 146 12.33 15.23 4.13
CA ALA A 146 13.12 15.41 2.92
C ALA A 146 14.45 16.14 3.18
N ILE A 147 14.49 17.12 4.09
CA ILE A 147 15.73 17.82 4.50
C ILE A 147 16.76 16.83 5.06
N LYS A 148 16.35 15.88 5.92
CA LYS A 148 17.28 14.89 6.48
C LYS A 148 17.94 14.05 5.39
N TYR A 149 17.18 13.62 4.39
CA TYR A 149 17.72 12.87 3.25
C TYR A 149 18.64 13.73 2.39
N ALA A 150 18.31 15.00 2.19
CA ALA A 150 19.17 15.95 1.47
C ALA A 150 20.52 16.17 2.20
N ASP A 151 20.52 16.32 3.53
CA ASP A 151 21.74 16.47 4.33
C ASP A 151 22.65 15.23 4.23
N MET A 152 22.06 14.03 4.26
CA MET A 152 22.79 12.78 4.03
C MET A 152 23.38 12.72 2.62
N ALA A 153 22.63 13.16 1.62
CA ALA A 153 23.08 13.21 0.23
C ALA A 153 24.29 14.15 0.07
N GLU A 154 24.23 15.37 0.63
CA GLU A 154 25.32 16.35 0.62
C GLU A 154 26.58 15.80 1.32
N THR A 155 26.40 15.07 2.43
CA THR A 155 27.50 14.40 3.12
C THR A 155 28.17 13.35 2.20
N CYS A 156 27.38 12.58 1.44
CA CYS A 156 27.90 11.62 0.48
C CYS A 156 28.61 12.30 -0.70
N VAL A 157 28.12 13.46 -1.17
CA VAL A 157 28.79 14.25 -2.22
C VAL A 157 30.15 14.73 -1.75
N LYS A 158 30.26 15.24 -0.52
CA LYS A 158 31.54 15.66 0.08
C LYS A 158 32.53 14.50 0.21
N GLN A 159 32.03 13.29 0.49
CA GLN A 159 32.82 12.06 0.53
C GLN A 159 33.19 11.51 -0.86
N GLY A 160 32.73 12.13 -1.95
CA GLY A 160 32.95 11.64 -3.32
C GLY A 160 32.10 10.42 -3.71
N LYS A 161 31.17 9.99 -2.86
CA LYS A 161 30.31 8.81 -3.09
C LYS A 161 29.06 9.20 -3.88
N LEU A 162 29.24 9.58 -5.14
CA LEU A 162 28.18 10.15 -5.97
C LEU A 162 27.00 9.20 -6.20
N ASN A 163 27.24 7.89 -6.34
CA ASN A 163 26.15 6.92 -6.54
C ASN A 163 25.21 6.81 -5.34
N ILE A 164 25.76 6.87 -4.12
CA ILE A 164 24.98 6.83 -2.89
C ILE A 164 24.22 8.15 -2.68
N ALA A 165 24.86 9.28 -3.00
CA ALA A 165 24.21 10.59 -2.97
C ALA A 165 22.95 10.62 -3.84
N LYS A 166 23.01 10.06 -5.06
CA LYS A 166 21.83 9.98 -5.96
C LYS A 166 20.66 9.23 -5.33
N LEU A 167 20.92 8.14 -4.61
CA LEU A 167 19.88 7.36 -3.96
C LEU A 167 19.18 8.18 -2.87
N PHE A 168 19.95 8.90 -2.04
CA PHE A 168 19.38 9.79 -1.02
C PHE A 168 18.61 10.98 -1.62
N TYR A 169 19.07 11.57 -2.72
CA TYR A 169 18.31 12.61 -3.42
C TYR A 169 16.99 12.09 -3.98
N ARG A 170 16.95 10.86 -4.53
CA ARG A 170 15.69 10.23 -4.97
C ARG A 170 14.73 10.06 -3.80
N SER A 171 15.20 9.53 -2.68
CA SER A 171 14.38 9.42 -1.46
C SER A 171 13.88 10.79 -0.94
N ALA A 172 14.71 11.83 -1.06
CA ALA A 172 14.32 13.19 -0.71
C ALA A 172 13.24 13.75 -1.64
N ILE A 173 13.36 13.51 -2.96
CA ILE A 173 12.38 13.92 -3.99
C ILE A 173 11.04 13.20 -3.80
N ASP A 174 11.06 11.92 -3.45
CA ASP A 174 9.84 11.14 -3.20
C ASP A 174 9.09 11.61 -1.95
N THR A 175 9.81 12.24 -1.01
CA THR A 175 9.25 12.71 0.27
C THR A 175 8.91 14.20 0.25
N ALA A 176 9.57 15.00 -0.59
CA ALA A 176 9.37 16.45 -0.69
C ALA A 176 8.10 16.78 -1.47
N THR A 177 7.44 17.88 -1.09
CA THR A 177 6.29 18.43 -1.82
C THR A 177 6.55 19.88 -2.22
N GLY A 178 5.97 20.30 -3.35
CA GLY A 178 6.02 21.69 -3.83
C GLY A 178 7.38 22.11 -4.42
N GLU A 179 7.76 23.37 -4.21
CA GLU A 179 8.98 23.97 -4.79
C GLU A 179 10.27 23.29 -4.34
N TYR A 180 10.30 22.76 -3.11
CA TYR A 180 11.47 22.09 -2.57
C TYR A 180 11.82 20.82 -3.37
N GLN A 181 10.81 20.12 -3.90
CA GLN A 181 11.00 18.96 -4.75
C GLN A 181 11.73 19.32 -6.06
N GLN A 182 11.38 20.45 -6.67
CA GLN A 182 12.00 20.92 -7.91
C GLN A 182 13.48 21.28 -7.68
N GLN A 183 13.79 21.93 -6.55
CA GLN A 183 15.17 22.25 -6.19
C GLN A 183 16.03 20.98 -6.04
N LEU A 184 15.47 19.92 -5.44
CA LEU A 184 16.15 18.63 -5.30
C LEU A 184 16.35 17.93 -6.64
N GLN A 185 15.40 18.02 -7.57
CA GLN A 185 15.54 17.48 -8.93
C GLN A 185 16.67 18.19 -9.69
N THR A 186 16.71 19.52 -9.67
CA THR A 186 17.80 20.29 -10.29
C THR A 186 19.16 19.92 -9.70
N ARG A 187 19.23 19.69 -8.38
CA ARG A 187 20.47 19.22 -7.73
C ARG A 187 20.87 17.82 -8.15
N LEU A 188 19.92 16.90 -8.29
CA LEU A 188 20.18 15.54 -8.78
C LEU A 188 20.77 15.58 -10.19
N GLU A 189 20.20 16.37 -11.10
CA GLU A 189 20.68 16.53 -12.47
C GLU A 189 22.13 17.03 -12.52
N GLN A 190 22.48 18.03 -11.70
CA GLN A 190 23.85 18.53 -11.60
C GLN A 190 24.85 17.44 -11.17
N ILE A 191 24.44 16.59 -10.22
CA ILE A 191 25.27 15.48 -9.74
C ILE A 191 25.38 14.39 -10.80
N GLU A 192 24.32 14.12 -11.55
CA GLU A 192 24.33 13.17 -12.66
C GLU A 192 25.29 13.62 -13.75
N MET A 193 25.25 14.90 -14.16
CA MET A 193 26.21 15.49 -15.10
C MET A 193 27.66 15.38 -14.61
N ARG A 194 27.91 15.67 -13.32
CA ARG A 194 29.24 15.56 -12.74
C ARG A 194 29.74 14.11 -12.69
N SER A 195 28.86 13.17 -12.39
CA SER A 195 29.20 11.75 -12.32
C SER A 195 29.46 11.11 -13.68
N SER A 196 28.77 11.55 -14.74
CA SER A 196 28.98 11.05 -16.09
C SER A 196 30.27 11.60 -16.71
N GLY A 197 30.65 12.83 -16.37
CA GLY A 197 31.92 13.42 -16.79
C GLY A 197 33.16 12.82 -16.11
N ALA A 198 33.04 12.30 -14.89
CA ALA A 198 34.15 11.70 -14.14
C ALA A 198 34.51 10.26 -14.57
N ASN A 199 33.71 9.65 -15.45
CA ASN A 199 33.86 8.26 -15.91
C ASN A 199 34.40 8.15 -17.34
N ARG A 200 34.96 9.25 -17.88
CA ARG A 200 35.69 9.33 -19.14
C ARG A 200 37.15 9.65 -18.86
#